data_AF-A0A0F8YVR6-F1
#
_entry.id   AF-A0A0F8YVR6-F1
#
_cell.length_a   1.000
_cell.length_b   1.000
_cell.length_c   1.000
_cell.angle_alpha   90.00
_cell.angle_beta   90.00
_cell.angle_gamma   90.00
#
_symmetry.space_group_name_H-M   'P 1'
#
loop_
_entity.id
_entity.type
_entity.pdbx_description
1 polymer ?
#
loop_
_entity_poly.entity_id
_entity_poly.type
_entity_poly.pdbx_seq_one_letter_code
_entity_poly.pdbx_strand_id
1 'polypeptide(L)'
;MMGTPFVHERRIPEALNNCAFISTESLAAERGSAFAWLMTLSMLGVGVGFDVRGAGKAHVYHPSIVMGEVAYVIPDSREGWARSMELLVDSYLVEDTAMVSFHYDKLRPQGRPIRGFGGEASGPAPLRELHEKVRLILDARVGGALTARDIADICNLIGKCVVAGNVRRSAEICLGEPDDLEFLNLKNYTINPERKEHGWASNNSVFGLVGMDYGPVAERAWANGEPGVFWLDNVRSFGRMNGVNDYQDHDAVGTNPCAEQPLHHKELCTLVEVFLPRIENKQEFRNVLKVAFRYAKSVTLASQWITDPVSRAVMLENSRIGLSLTGVAEFVDTHGL
;
A
#
# COMPACT_ATOMS: atom_id res chain seq x y z
N MET A 1 -1.57 -19.38 -5.63
CA MET A 1 -0.41 -18.93 -4.83
C MET A 1 -0.09 -19.89 -3.69
N MET A 2 -1.02 -20.16 -2.78
CA MET A 2 -0.81 -21.14 -1.72
C MET A 2 -0.47 -22.54 -2.26
N GLY A 3 0.44 -23.26 -1.61
CA GLY A 3 0.88 -24.59 -2.03
C GLY A 3 1.86 -24.62 -3.21
N THR A 4 2.19 -23.47 -3.81
CA THR A 4 3.05 -23.42 -5.00
C THR A 4 4.55 -23.29 -4.66
N PRO A 5 5.46 -23.71 -5.55
CA PRO A 5 6.90 -23.48 -5.42
C PRO A 5 7.27 -22.01 -5.19
N PHE A 6 6.46 -21.07 -5.69
CA PHE A 6 6.67 -19.64 -5.47
C PHE A 6 6.69 -19.27 -3.98
N VAL A 7 5.81 -19.88 -3.18
CA VAL A 7 5.73 -19.61 -1.75
C VAL A 7 6.71 -20.48 -0.98
N HIS A 8 6.76 -21.79 -1.29
CA HIS A 8 7.52 -22.76 -0.49
C HIS A 8 9.03 -22.78 -0.79
N GLU A 9 9.42 -22.66 -2.07
CA GLU A 9 10.84 -22.75 -2.47
C GLU A 9 11.47 -21.35 -2.52
N ARG A 10 10.76 -20.35 -3.07
CA ARG A 10 11.28 -18.97 -3.14
C ARG A 10 11.08 -18.17 -1.86
N ARG A 11 10.29 -18.69 -0.90
CA ARG A 11 10.07 -18.08 0.42
C ARG A 11 9.55 -16.64 0.32
N ILE A 12 8.50 -16.45 -0.46
CA ILE A 12 7.81 -15.15 -0.62
C ILE A 12 6.40 -15.26 -0.04
N PRO A 13 6.25 -15.35 1.30
CA PRO A 13 4.94 -15.45 1.96
C PRO A 13 4.12 -14.16 1.85
N GLU A 14 4.73 -13.03 1.50
CA GLU A 14 4.04 -11.75 1.25
C GLU A 14 2.93 -11.94 0.21
N ALA A 15 3.13 -12.79 -0.80
CA ALA A 15 2.15 -13.10 -1.84
C ALA A 15 0.97 -13.98 -1.38
N LEU A 16 0.95 -14.41 -0.12
CA LEU A 16 -0.23 -15.04 0.51
C LEU A 16 -1.19 -14.01 1.12
N ASN A 17 -0.75 -12.75 1.25
CA ASN A 17 -1.56 -11.66 1.79
C ASN A 17 -2.12 -10.84 0.64
N ASN A 18 -3.36 -10.40 0.76
CA ASN A 18 -4.02 -9.67 -0.33
C ASN A 18 -3.72 -8.18 -0.29
N CYS A 19 -3.50 -7.63 0.91
CA CYS A 19 -3.31 -6.20 1.09
C CYS A 19 -2.26 -5.88 2.16
N ALA A 20 -1.83 -4.63 2.25
CA ALA A 20 -0.89 -4.14 3.25
C ALA A 20 -1.07 -2.63 3.49
N PHE A 21 -0.37 -2.09 4.49
CA PHE A 21 -0.32 -0.64 4.74
C PHE A 21 1.09 -0.16 5.07
N ILE A 22 1.47 1.02 4.61
CA ILE A 22 2.71 1.71 5.00
C ILE A 22 2.44 3.15 5.43
N SER A 23 2.83 3.49 6.65
CA SER A 23 2.84 4.90 7.07
C SER A 23 4.08 5.61 6.54
N THR A 24 3.93 6.84 6.06
CA THR A 24 5.07 7.68 5.63
C THR A 24 5.59 8.56 6.76
N GLU A 25 5.10 8.41 7.99
CA GLU A 25 5.57 9.15 9.16
C GLU A 25 7.10 9.08 9.35
N SER A 26 7.71 7.93 9.06
CA SER A 26 9.16 7.68 9.16
C SER A 26 9.92 7.95 7.85
N LEU A 27 9.32 8.66 6.87
CA LEU A 27 9.89 8.84 5.53
C LEU A 27 11.30 9.48 5.53
N ALA A 28 11.61 10.33 6.50
CA ALA A 28 12.95 10.91 6.62
C ALA A 28 14.04 9.86 6.92
N ALA A 29 13.69 8.80 7.66
CA ALA A 29 14.58 7.71 8.00
C ALA A 29 14.57 6.60 6.94
N GLU A 30 13.37 6.25 6.44
CA GLU A 30 13.20 5.17 5.45
C GLU A 30 13.53 5.59 4.03
N ARG A 31 13.31 6.86 3.68
CA ARG A 31 13.60 7.47 2.37
C ARG A 31 13.02 6.64 1.22
N GLY A 32 13.85 6.30 0.23
CA GLY A 32 13.46 5.51 -0.94
C GLY A 32 12.95 4.11 -0.59
N SER A 33 13.33 3.55 0.56
CA SER A 33 12.93 2.20 0.94
C SER A 33 11.42 2.08 1.17
N ALA A 34 10.75 3.15 1.61
CA ALA A 34 9.29 3.17 1.77
C ALA A 34 8.58 2.98 0.42
N PHE A 35 9.02 3.70 -0.61
CA PHE A 35 8.47 3.59 -1.97
C PHE A 35 8.83 2.26 -2.63
N ALA A 36 10.05 1.77 -2.41
CA ALA A 36 10.48 0.45 -2.90
C ALA A 36 9.68 -0.70 -2.26
N TRP A 37 9.32 -0.57 -0.98
CA TRP A 37 8.46 -1.51 -0.29
C TRP A 37 7.05 -1.55 -0.91
N LEU A 38 6.43 -0.37 -1.10
CA LEU A 38 5.12 -0.26 -1.74
C LEU A 38 5.13 -0.85 -3.15
N MET A 39 6.16 -0.52 -3.93
CA MET A 39 6.34 -1.05 -5.28
C MET A 39 6.50 -2.58 -5.27
N THR A 40 7.29 -3.11 -4.33
CA THR A 40 7.50 -4.56 -4.19
C THR A 40 6.19 -5.28 -3.92
N LEU A 41 5.41 -4.83 -2.95
CA LEU A 41 4.13 -5.45 -2.62
C LEU A 41 3.12 -5.31 -3.77
N SER A 42 3.05 -4.14 -4.40
CA SER A 42 2.21 -3.94 -5.58
C SER A 42 2.56 -4.92 -6.71
N MET A 43 3.83 -5.16 -6.98
CA MET A 43 4.28 -6.15 -7.98
C MET A 43 4.04 -7.61 -7.56
N LEU A 44 3.79 -7.88 -6.27
CA LEU A 44 3.28 -9.16 -5.77
C LEU A 44 1.75 -9.24 -5.83
N GLY A 45 1.10 -8.26 -6.46
CA GLY A 45 -0.36 -8.16 -6.58
C GLY A 45 -1.07 -7.91 -5.25
N VAL A 46 -0.35 -7.36 -4.28
CA VAL A 46 -0.87 -6.92 -2.98
C VAL A 46 -1.37 -5.48 -3.12
N GLY A 47 -2.58 -5.20 -2.68
CA GLY A 47 -3.08 -3.81 -2.60
C GLY A 47 -2.43 -3.08 -1.42
N VAL A 48 -1.93 -1.87 -1.62
CA VAL A 48 -1.17 -1.15 -0.59
C VAL A 48 -1.86 0.14 -0.22
N GLY A 49 -2.28 0.26 1.04
CA GLY A 49 -2.64 1.56 1.60
C GLY A 49 -1.40 2.31 2.06
N PHE A 50 -1.45 3.63 2.00
CA PHE A 50 -0.40 4.49 2.52
C PHE A 50 -0.99 5.79 3.06
N ASP A 51 -0.27 6.45 3.98
CA ASP A 51 -0.60 7.83 4.38
C ASP A 51 0.40 8.85 3.81
N VAL A 52 0.07 10.13 3.95
CA VAL A 52 0.93 11.25 3.56
C VAL A 52 1.54 11.99 4.76
N ARG A 53 1.62 11.35 5.94
CA ARG A 53 2.18 11.98 7.17
C ARG A 53 3.69 12.21 7.13
N GLY A 54 4.35 11.77 6.07
CA GLY A 54 5.74 12.12 5.72
C GLY A 54 5.90 13.55 5.17
N ALA A 55 4.79 14.24 4.87
CA ALA A 55 4.82 15.60 4.35
C ALA A 55 5.63 16.54 5.27
N GLY A 56 6.54 17.31 4.69
CA GLY A 56 7.43 18.22 5.39
C GLY A 56 8.58 17.57 6.16
N LYS A 57 8.65 16.23 6.27
CA LYS A 57 9.65 15.54 7.09
C LYS A 57 10.93 15.19 6.34
N ALA A 58 10.86 14.95 5.03
CA ALA A 58 12.00 14.58 4.20
C ALA A 58 12.49 15.76 3.37
N HIS A 59 13.69 16.28 3.68
CA HIS A 59 14.34 17.33 2.88
C HIS A 59 14.83 16.77 1.56
N VAL A 60 14.75 17.59 0.51
CA VAL A 60 15.10 17.20 -0.85
C VAL A 60 16.32 17.99 -1.31
N TYR A 61 17.37 17.27 -1.65
CA TYR A 61 18.65 17.77 -2.16
C TYR A 61 18.72 17.57 -3.67
N HIS A 62 19.53 18.40 -4.33
CA HIS A 62 19.93 18.11 -5.70
C HIS A 62 21.07 17.07 -5.67
N PRO A 63 21.02 16.00 -6.48
CA PRO A 63 22.15 15.09 -6.61
C PRO A 63 23.42 15.85 -7.01
N SER A 64 24.52 15.61 -6.30
CA SER A 64 25.76 16.34 -6.46
C SER A 64 26.41 16.07 -7.81
N ILE A 65 26.57 17.13 -8.61
CA ILE A 65 27.30 17.09 -9.89
C ILE A 65 28.78 16.74 -9.65
N VAL A 66 29.34 17.14 -8.50
CA VAL A 66 30.75 16.90 -8.14
C VAL A 66 31.02 15.42 -7.87
N MET A 67 30.03 14.72 -7.29
CA MET A 67 30.11 13.28 -7.05
C MET A 67 29.97 12.44 -8.33
N GLY A 68 29.62 13.08 -9.46
CA GLY A 68 29.48 12.45 -10.75
C GLY A 68 28.18 11.64 -10.88
N GLU A 69 28.22 10.63 -11.75
CA GLU A 69 27.07 9.80 -12.11
C GLU A 69 27.35 8.33 -11.75
N VAL A 70 26.42 7.70 -11.03
CA VAL A 70 26.47 6.28 -10.70
C VAL A 70 25.50 5.53 -11.60
N ALA A 71 26.06 4.76 -12.53
CA ALA A 71 25.29 3.88 -13.39
C ALA A 71 24.80 2.63 -12.64
N TYR A 72 23.49 2.37 -12.69
CA TYR A 72 22.85 1.18 -12.16
C TYR A 72 22.19 0.38 -13.29
N VAL A 73 22.71 -0.83 -13.53
CA VAL A 73 22.10 -1.78 -14.48
C VAL A 73 21.01 -2.57 -13.77
N ILE A 74 19.76 -2.28 -14.12
CA ILE A 74 18.59 -2.85 -13.43
C ILE A 74 18.50 -4.36 -13.74
N PRO A 75 18.59 -5.24 -12.72
CA PRO A 75 18.36 -6.66 -12.92
C PRO A 75 16.93 -6.94 -13.39
N ASP A 76 16.73 -7.99 -14.20
CA ASP A 76 15.41 -8.43 -14.69
C ASP A 76 14.60 -9.17 -13.61
N SER A 77 14.32 -8.47 -12.52
CA SER A 77 13.55 -8.96 -11.38
C SER A 77 12.74 -7.84 -10.72
N ARG A 78 11.75 -8.25 -9.94
CA ARG A 78 10.94 -7.35 -9.10
C ARG A 78 11.83 -6.54 -8.15
N GLU A 79 12.79 -7.20 -7.52
CA GLU A 79 13.75 -6.58 -6.61
C GLU A 79 14.61 -5.53 -7.33
N GLY A 80 14.99 -5.78 -8.59
CA GLY A 80 15.71 -4.81 -9.40
C GLY A 80 14.92 -3.52 -9.65
N TRP A 81 13.62 -3.66 -9.95
CA TRP A 81 12.70 -2.53 -10.14
C TRP A 81 12.49 -1.74 -8.84
N ALA A 82 12.26 -2.45 -7.72
CA ALA A 82 12.11 -1.79 -6.42
C ALA A 82 13.40 -1.08 -5.98
N ARG A 83 14.56 -1.70 -6.20
CA ARG A 83 15.86 -1.10 -5.87
C ARG A 83 16.16 0.12 -6.74
N SER A 84 15.76 0.16 -8.01
CA SER A 84 15.95 1.36 -8.82
C SER A 84 15.12 2.55 -8.30
N MET A 85 13.89 2.30 -7.82
CA MET A 85 13.09 3.33 -7.16
C MET A 85 13.73 3.83 -5.85
N GLU A 86 14.23 2.92 -5.02
CA GLU A 86 14.95 3.28 -3.79
C GLU A 86 16.17 4.16 -4.10
N LEU A 87 17.02 3.72 -5.03
CA LEU A 87 18.22 4.47 -5.44
C LEU A 87 17.88 5.84 -6.02
N LEU A 88 16.81 5.94 -6.81
CA LEU A 88 16.37 7.22 -7.36
C LEU A 88 15.99 8.18 -6.24
N VAL A 89 15.09 7.77 -5.35
CA VAL A 89 14.61 8.64 -4.27
C VAL A 89 15.74 8.97 -3.29
N ASP A 90 16.57 8.00 -2.93
CA ASP A 90 17.70 8.23 -2.03
C ASP A 90 18.72 9.23 -2.59
N SER A 91 18.91 9.29 -3.92
CA SER A 91 19.77 10.30 -4.55
C SER A 91 19.28 11.74 -4.38
N TYR A 92 18.04 11.93 -3.95
CA TYR A 92 17.45 13.23 -3.62
C TYR A 92 17.20 13.41 -2.12
N LEU A 93 17.03 12.34 -1.34
CA LEU A 93 16.73 12.44 0.10
C LEU A 93 17.97 12.30 0.99
N VAL A 94 19.15 12.14 0.40
CA VAL A 94 20.43 12.09 1.10
C VAL A 94 21.36 13.15 0.51
N GLU A 95 21.91 13.99 1.40
CA GLU A 95 22.89 15.02 1.03
C GLU A 95 24.14 14.41 0.39
N ASP A 96 24.77 15.17 -0.52
CA ASP A 96 26.02 14.81 -1.18
C ASP A 96 26.01 13.43 -1.88
N THR A 97 24.88 13.00 -2.41
CA THR A 97 24.79 11.78 -3.22
C THR A 97 24.99 12.05 -4.71
N ALA A 98 25.55 11.08 -5.43
CA ALA A 98 25.73 11.16 -6.87
C ALA A 98 24.40 11.00 -7.62
N MET A 99 24.31 11.58 -8.81
CA MET A 99 23.17 11.34 -9.70
C MET A 99 23.17 9.86 -10.13
N VAL A 100 22.03 9.18 -10.01
CA VAL A 100 21.90 7.79 -10.45
C VAL A 100 21.40 7.75 -11.89
N SER A 101 22.04 6.94 -12.74
CA SER A 101 21.57 6.67 -14.11
C SER A 101 21.22 5.22 -14.32
N PHE A 102 20.13 4.97 -15.04
CA PHE A 102 19.55 3.64 -15.14
C PHE A 102 19.75 3.03 -16.51
N HIS A 103 20.33 1.83 -16.54
CA HIS A 103 20.43 1.00 -17.72
C HIS A 103 19.37 -0.09 -17.68
N TYR A 104 18.50 -0.11 -18.69
CA TYR A 104 17.33 -0.99 -18.77
C TYR A 104 17.57 -2.22 -19.65
N ASP A 105 18.78 -2.39 -20.18
CA ASP A 105 19.09 -3.35 -21.26
C ASP A 105 18.92 -4.82 -20.84
N LYS A 106 18.97 -5.11 -19.54
CA LYS A 106 18.76 -6.46 -19.01
C LYS A 106 17.28 -6.80 -18.85
N LEU A 107 16.39 -5.81 -18.82
CA LEU A 107 14.96 -6.04 -18.59
C LEU A 107 14.32 -6.74 -19.78
N ARG A 108 13.51 -7.77 -19.51
CA ARG A 108 12.84 -8.52 -20.58
C ARG A 108 11.90 -7.61 -21.39
N PRO A 109 11.79 -7.81 -22.71
CA PRO A 109 10.88 -7.03 -23.55
C PRO A 109 9.42 -7.35 -23.26
N GLN A 110 8.53 -6.50 -23.78
CA GLN A 110 7.08 -6.69 -23.71
C GLN A 110 6.65 -8.03 -24.31
N GLY A 111 5.64 -8.67 -23.73
CA GLY A 111 5.08 -9.95 -24.20
C GLY A 111 5.85 -11.18 -23.71
N ARG A 112 6.96 -11.03 -22.97
CA ARG A 112 7.69 -12.17 -22.40
C ARG A 112 7.00 -12.69 -21.15
N PRO A 113 6.89 -14.02 -20.94
CA PRO A 113 6.23 -14.58 -19.76
C PRO A 113 6.84 -14.14 -18.41
N ILE A 114 5.98 -13.85 -17.43
CA ILE A 114 6.40 -13.59 -16.04
C ILE A 114 6.39 -14.90 -15.24
N ARG A 115 7.58 -15.34 -14.80
CA ARG A 115 7.73 -16.59 -14.04
C ARG A 115 7.19 -16.46 -12.62
N GLY A 116 6.16 -17.24 -12.29
CA GLY A 116 5.67 -17.44 -10.92
C GLY A 116 4.36 -16.73 -10.59
N PHE A 117 4.08 -15.60 -11.23
CA PHE A 117 2.83 -14.85 -11.05
C PHE A 117 1.82 -15.07 -12.18
N GLY A 118 2.30 -15.53 -13.35
CA GLY A 118 1.50 -15.61 -14.59
C GLY A 118 1.48 -14.28 -15.34
N GLY A 119 0.99 -14.30 -16.58
CA GLY A 119 0.93 -13.12 -17.45
C GLY A 119 2.21 -12.82 -18.24
N GLU A 120 2.19 -11.67 -18.90
CA GLU A 120 3.24 -11.19 -19.80
C GLU A 120 3.83 -9.88 -19.28
N ALA A 121 5.14 -9.70 -19.45
CA ALA A 121 5.86 -8.50 -19.09
C ALA A 121 5.43 -7.32 -19.95
N SER A 122 5.42 -6.12 -19.35
CA SER A 122 5.18 -4.85 -20.04
C SER A 122 6.37 -4.32 -20.83
N GLY A 123 7.55 -4.92 -20.64
CA GLY A 123 8.81 -4.29 -21.04
C GLY A 123 9.23 -3.14 -20.11
N PRO A 124 10.37 -2.49 -20.39
CA PRO A 124 10.96 -1.49 -19.50
C PRO A 124 10.33 -0.09 -19.58
N ALA A 125 9.44 0.17 -20.55
CA ALA A 125 8.92 1.51 -20.81
C ALA A 125 8.16 2.12 -19.61
N PRO A 126 7.26 1.39 -18.91
CA PRO A 126 6.58 1.95 -17.74
C PRO A 126 7.54 2.35 -16.61
N LEU A 127 8.61 1.58 -16.40
CA LEU A 127 9.62 1.90 -15.38
C LEU A 127 10.44 3.15 -15.74
N ARG A 128 10.76 3.33 -17.03
CA ARG A 128 11.42 4.55 -17.51
C ARG A 128 10.57 5.78 -17.24
N GLU A 129 9.30 5.71 -17.63
CA GLU A 129 8.33 6.78 -17.41
C GLU A 129 8.18 7.10 -15.92
N LEU A 130 8.09 6.07 -15.06
CA LEU A 130 8.06 6.24 -13.61
C LEU A 130 9.29 7.00 -13.10
N HIS A 131 10.49 6.56 -13.47
CA HIS A 131 11.73 7.24 -13.05
C HIS A 131 11.80 8.69 -13.54
N GLU A 132 11.39 8.96 -14.78
CA GLU A 132 11.36 10.32 -15.34
C GLU A 132 10.40 11.22 -14.55
N LYS A 133 9.19 10.75 -14.27
CA LYS A 133 8.19 11.52 -13.51
C LYS A 133 8.60 11.75 -12.06
N VAL A 134 9.17 10.74 -11.41
CA VAL A 134 9.66 10.89 -10.04
C VAL A 134 10.82 11.88 -9.97
N ARG A 135 11.73 11.90 -10.96
CA ARG A 135 12.76 12.96 -11.04
C ARG A 135 12.13 14.34 -11.13
N LEU A 136 11.14 14.55 -12.00
CA LEU A 136 10.48 15.84 -12.13
C LEU A 136 9.85 16.32 -10.82
N ILE A 137 9.22 15.41 -10.05
CA ILE A 137 8.66 15.73 -8.73
C ILE A 137 9.77 16.12 -7.75
N LEU A 138 10.86 15.34 -7.70
CA LEU A 138 11.97 15.58 -6.77
C LEU A 138 12.77 16.85 -7.13
N ASP A 139 13.05 17.08 -8.41
CA ASP A 139 13.72 18.28 -8.93
C ASP A 139 12.95 19.55 -8.55
N ALA A 140 11.62 19.52 -8.64
CA ALA A 140 10.76 20.65 -8.25
C ALA A 140 10.78 20.96 -6.75
N ARG A 141 11.33 20.06 -5.92
CA ARG A 141 11.39 20.20 -4.45
C ARG A 141 12.79 20.41 -3.91
N VAL A 142 13.83 20.50 -4.75
CA VAL A 142 15.21 20.78 -4.33
C VAL A 142 15.28 22.01 -3.42
N GLY A 143 15.93 21.85 -2.27
CA GLY A 143 16.05 22.87 -1.22
C GLY A 143 14.81 23.00 -0.32
N GLY A 144 13.78 22.21 -0.56
CA GLY A 144 12.55 22.13 0.22
C GLY A 144 12.32 20.74 0.82
N ALA A 145 11.06 20.40 1.03
CA ALA A 145 10.64 19.08 1.53
C ALA A 145 9.49 18.53 0.67
N LEU A 146 9.32 17.21 0.70
CA LEU A 146 8.17 16.57 0.05
C LEU A 146 6.86 17.00 0.71
N THR A 147 5.86 17.32 -0.10
CA THR A 147 4.49 17.64 0.33
C THR A 147 3.61 16.39 0.35
N ALA A 148 2.40 16.50 0.90
CA ALA A 148 1.41 15.44 0.86
C ALA A 148 1.08 15.02 -0.57
N ARG A 149 0.97 16.00 -1.47
CA ARG A 149 0.79 15.78 -2.90
C ARG A 149 1.92 14.99 -3.53
N ASP A 150 3.18 15.37 -3.26
CA ASP A 150 4.34 14.72 -3.88
C ASP A 150 4.42 13.24 -3.47
N ILE A 151 4.17 12.94 -2.19
CA ILE A 151 4.12 11.57 -1.66
C ILE A 151 3.01 10.78 -2.35
N ALA A 152 1.79 11.34 -2.43
CA ALA A 152 0.67 10.71 -3.10
C ALA A 152 0.94 10.46 -4.59
N ASP A 153 1.55 11.42 -5.29
CA ASP A 153 1.89 11.31 -6.70
C ASP A 153 2.94 10.24 -6.96
N ILE A 154 4.00 10.15 -6.15
CA ILE A 154 5.01 9.09 -6.28
C ILE A 154 4.38 7.71 -6.08
N CYS A 155 3.57 7.52 -5.04
CA CYS A 155 2.86 6.26 -4.80
C CYS A 155 1.91 5.92 -5.97
N ASN A 156 1.08 6.87 -6.41
CA ASN A 156 0.15 6.64 -7.52
C ASN A 156 0.87 6.35 -8.84
N LEU A 157 2.03 6.96 -9.10
CA LEU A 157 2.86 6.66 -10.26
C LEU A 157 3.44 5.24 -10.18
N ILE A 158 3.82 4.78 -8.98
CA ILE A 158 4.20 3.37 -8.75
C ILE A 158 3.01 2.45 -9.07
N GLY A 159 1.82 2.73 -8.53
CA GLY A 159 0.61 1.98 -8.84
C GLY A 159 0.33 1.91 -10.35
N LYS A 160 0.38 3.05 -11.05
CA LYS A 160 0.26 3.14 -12.52
C LYS A 160 1.30 2.26 -13.23
N CYS A 161 2.57 2.35 -12.84
CA CYS A 161 3.65 1.57 -13.42
C CYS A 161 3.39 0.05 -13.28
N VAL A 162 2.89 -0.37 -12.12
CA VAL A 162 2.58 -1.78 -11.83
C VAL A 162 1.35 -2.27 -12.59
N VAL A 163 0.29 -1.46 -12.72
CA VAL A 163 -0.89 -1.79 -13.54
C VAL A 163 -0.52 -1.94 -15.01
N ALA A 164 0.29 -1.01 -15.55
CA ALA A 164 0.85 -1.13 -16.90
C ALA A 164 1.70 -2.39 -17.08
N GLY A 165 2.29 -2.88 -15.99
CA GLY A 165 2.97 -4.17 -15.81
C GLY A 165 2.08 -5.42 -15.92
N ASN A 166 0.80 -5.28 -16.28
CA ASN A 166 -0.20 -6.36 -16.37
C ASN A 166 -0.57 -7.01 -15.02
N VAL A 167 -0.29 -6.32 -13.91
CA VAL A 167 -0.80 -6.68 -12.58
C VAL A 167 -2.16 -6.00 -12.41
N ARG A 168 -3.24 -6.72 -12.69
CA ARG A 168 -4.63 -6.22 -12.69
C ARG A 168 -5.17 -5.70 -11.34
N ARG A 169 -4.33 -5.61 -10.29
CA ARG A 169 -4.76 -5.46 -8.88
C ARG A 169 -3.87 -4.54 -8.04
N SER A 170 -3.12 -3.60 -8.61
CA SER A 170 -2.58 -2.52 -7.77
C SER A 170 -3.75 -1.59 -7.42
N ALA A 171 -4.28 -1.78 -6.22
CA ALA A 171 -5.31 -0.95 -5.63
C ALA A 171 -4.69 -0.27 -4.41
N GLU A 172 -4.80 1.05 -4.37
CA GLU A 172 -4.24 1.86 -3.28
C GLU A 172 -5.34 2.60 -2.54
N ILE A 173 -5.11 2.83 -1.25
CA ILE A 173 -5.83 3.86 -0.48
C ILE A 173 -4.80 4.87 0.02
N CYS A 174 -5.10 6.15 -0.17
CA CYS A 174 -4.25 7.24 0.30
C CYS A 174 -4.94 7.93 1.47
N LEU A 175 -4.31 7.91 2.65
CA LEU A 175 -4.83 8.55 3.87
C LEU A 175 -4.15 9.90 4.10
N GLY A 176 -4.96 10.95 4.26
CA GLY A 176 -4.48 12.30 4.55
C GLY A 176 -5.20 12.96 5.71
N GLU A 177 -4.77 14.17 6.03
CA GLU A 177 -5.37 14.96 7.10
C GLU A 177 -6.62 15.71 6.60
N PRO A 178 -7.65 15.85 7.43
CA PRO A 178 -8.94 16.42 7.00
C PRO A 178 -8.91 17.92 6.72
N ASP A 179 -7.91 18.64 7.23
CA ASP A 179 -7.72 20.07 7.06
C ASP A 179 -6.76 20.44 5.91
N ASP A 180 -6.15 19.44 5.26
CA ASP A 180 -5.31 19.65 4.08
C ASP A 180 -6.17 19.82 2.82
N LEU A 181 -6.45 21.08 2.47
CA LEU A 181 -7.22 21.43 1.28
C LEU A 181 -6.53 21.02 -0.04
N GLU A 182 -5.20 20.94 -0.07
CA GLU A 182 -4.49 20.46 -1.27
C GLU A 182 -4.75 18.95 -1.43
N PHE A 183 -4.59 18.19 -0.35
CA PHE A 183 -4.90 16.76 -0.30
C PHE A 183 -6.34 16.46 -0.74
N LEU A 184 -7.31 17.19 -0.19
CA LEU A 184 -8.73 17.05 -0.53
C LEU A 184 -9.04 17.34 -2.00
N ASN A 185 -8.21 18.15 -2.67
CA ASN A 185 -8.37 18.51 -4.07
C ASN A 185 -7.53 17.67 -5.03
N LEU A 186 -6.75 16.71 -4.53
CA LEU A 186 -5.90 15.86 -5.37
C LEU A 186 -6.68 15.21 -6.51
N LYS A 187 -7.91 14.75 -6.28
CA LYS A 187 -8.75 14.14 -7.32
C LYS A 187 -9.77 15.10 -7.95
N ASN A 188 -9.69 16.39 -7.65
CA ASN A 188 -10.39 17.42 -8.39
C ASN A 188 -9.64 17.73 -9.68
N TYR A 189 -9.97 17.02 -10.77
CA TYR A 189 -9.28 17.17 -12.04
C TYR A 189 -9.64 18.44 -12.83
N THR A 190 -10.49 19.31 -12.30
CA THR A 190 -10.63 20.67 -12.81
C THR A 190 -9.50 21.56 -12.29
N ILE A 191 -9.05 21.31 -11.06
CA ILE A 191 -7.93 22.00 -10.41
C ILE A 191 -6.59 21.34 -10.78
N ASN A 192 -6.55 20.00 -10.78
CA ASN A 192 -5.36 19.19 -11.02
C ASN A 192 -5.56 18.27 -12.25
N PRO A 193 -5.75 18.81 -13.47
CA PRO A 193 -6.06 18.03 -14.67
C PRO A 193 -4.97 17.01 -15.04
N GLU A 194 -3.70 17.32 -14.77
CA GLU A 194 -2.55 16.44 -14.99
C GLU A 194 -2.62 15.16 -14.15
N ARG A 195 -3.27 15.20 -12.97
CA ARG A 195 -3.43 14.01 -12.12
C ARG A 195 -4.43 13.00 -12.69
N LYS A 196 -5.17 13.29 -13.76
CA LYS A 196 -5.97 12.26 -14.47
C LYS A 196 -5.11 11.10 -14.97
N GLU A 197 -3.81 11.32 -15.14
CA GLU A 197 -2.89 10.33 -15.67
C GLU A 197 -2.56 9.21 -14.67
N HIS A 198 -2.48 9.54 -13.37
CA HIS A 198 -2.03 8.63 -12.31
C HIS A 198 -2.88 8.65 -11.04
N GLY A 199 -3.58 9.75 -10.74
CA GLY A 199 -4.38 9.94 -9.52
C GLY A 199 -5.60 9.02 -9.36
N TRP A 200 -5.92 8.21 -10.39
CA TRP A 200 -6.89 7.12 -10.30
C TRP A 200 -6.36 5.88 -9.58
N ALA A 201 -5.03 5.78 -9.37
CA ALA A 201 -4.40 4.62 -8.75
C ALA A 201 -4.82 4.40 -7.29
N SER A 202 -5.17 5.48 -6.58
CA SER A 202 -5.72 5.42 -5.22
C SER A 202 -7.14 5.97 -5.11
N ASN A 203 -7.87 5.42 -4.14
CA ASN A 203 -8.99 6.15 -3.53
C ASN A 203 -8.47 6.93 -2.32
N ASN A 204 -8.89 8.18 -2.17
CA ASN A 204 -8.38 9.05 -1.11
C ASN A 204 -9.36 9.11 0.05
N SER A 205 -8.85 9.02 1.27
CA SER A 205 -9.62 9.12 2.51
C SER A 205 -8.91 10.05 3.49
N VAL A 206 -9.67 10.65 4.40
CA VAL A 206 -9.12 11.48 5.48
C VAL A 206 -9.29 10.81 6.83
N PHE A 207 -8.41 11.15 7.77
CA PHE A 207 -8.59 10.76 9.16
C PHE A 207 -9.79 11.49 9.76
N GLY A 208 -10.72 10.73 10.33
CA GLY A 208 -11.90 11.27 11.02
C GLY A 208 -11.60 11.54 12.48
N LEU A 209 -11.91 12.75 12.95
CA LEU A 209 -11.73 13.17 14.34
C LEU A 209 -13.07 13.48 15.00
N VAL A 210 -13.27 13.06 16.25
CA VAL A 210 -14.50 13.41 16.98
C VAL A 210 -14.56 14.93 17.16
N GLY A 211 -15.63 15.55 16.65
CA GLY A 211 -15.87 16.99 16.78
C GLY A 211 -15.29 17.86 15.66
N MET A 212 -14.68 17.29 14.61
CA MET A 212 -14.28 18.07 13.43
C MET A 212 -15.48 18.58 12.62
N ASP A 213 -15.25 19.60 11.79
CA ASP A 213 -16.22 20.02 10.78
C ASP A 213 -16.22 19.04 9.60
N TYR A 214 -17.29 18.25 9.47
CA TYR A 214 -17.48 17.32 8.37
C TYR A 214 -18.09 17.94 7.11
N GLY A 215 -18.54 19.21 7.15
CA GLY A 215 -19.19 19.87 6.03
C GLY A 215 -18.39 19.81 4.73
N PRO A 216 -17.11 20.27 4.73
CA PRO A 216 -16.27 20.24 3.53
C PRO A 216 -16.00 18.83 2.99
N VAL A 217 -15.87 17.84 3.87
CA VAL A 217 -15.67 16.44 3.50
C VAL A 217 -16.94 15.86 2.87
N ALA A 218 -18.09 16.11 3.49
CA ALA A 218 -19.39 15.63 3.02
C ALA A 218 -19.79 16.25 1.68
N GLU A 219 -19.53 17.53 1.46
CA GLU A 219 -19.83 18.21 0.18
C GLU A 219 -19.05 17.57 -0.99
N ARG A 220 -17.77 17.26 -0.77
CA ARG A 220 -16.94 16.56 -1.77
C ARG A 220 -17.40 15.13 -2.00
N ALA A 221 -17.65 14.39 -0.90
CA ALA A 221 -18.10 13.00 -0.98
C ALA A 221 -19.45 12.89 -1.69
N TRP A 222 -20.34 13.88 -1.52
CA TRP A 222 -21.58 13.97 -2.28
C TRP A 222 -21.34 14.21 -3.78
N ALA A 223 -20.33 15.01 -4.14
CA ALA A 223 -20.03 15.33 -5.52
C ALA A 223 -19.43 14.17 -6.33
N ASN A 224 -18.60 13.31 -5.71
CA ASN A 224 -17.88 12.26 -6.45
C ASN A 224 -17.64 10.93 -5.68
N GLY A 225 -18.13 10.79 -4.45
CA GLY A 225 -17.88 9.62 -3.59
C GLY A 225 -16.59 9.66 -2.79
N GLU A 226 -15.81 10.75 -2.84
CA GLU A 226 -14.54 10.94 -2.14
C GLU A 226 -14.45 12.31 -1.41
N PRO A 227 -13.68 12.43 -0.33
CA PRO A 227 -12.87 11.38 0.28
C PRO A 227 -13.68 10.44 1.17
N GLY A 228 -13.17 9.22 1.38
CA GLY A 228 -13.63 8.38 2.48
C GLY A 228 -13.20 8.94 3.85
N VAL A 229 -13.70 8.35 4.93
CA VAL A 229 -13.34 8.75 6.31
C VAL A 229 -12.87 7.52 7.08
N PHE A 230 -11.71 7.63 7.71
CA PHE A 230 -11.12 6.57 8.52
C PHE A 230 -10.86 7.05 9.95
N TRP A 231 -11.61 6.53 10.93
CA TRP A 231 -11.49 6.93 12.34
C TRP A 231 -10.40 6.13 13.06
N LEU A 232 -9.15 6.59 12.94
CA LEU A 232 -8.01 5.92 13.55
C LEU A 232 -8.09 5.86 15.09
N ASP A 233 -8.66 6.88 15.73
CA ASP A 233 -8.84 6.88 17.19
C ASP A 233 -9.78 5.77 17.67
N ASN A 234 -10.82 5.48 16.88
CA ASN A 234 -11.73 4.37 17.16
C ASN A 234 -11.02 3.03 17.00
N VAL A 235 -10.23 2.88 15.93
CA VAL A 235 -9.42 1.68 15.70
C VAL A 235 -8.49 1.40 16.88
N ARG A 236 -7.85 2.43 17.42
CA ARG A 236 -6.91 2.31 18.55
C ARG A 236 -7.59 2.10 19.89
N SER A 237 -8.87 2.42 20.01
CA SER A 237 -9.62 2.42 21.28
C SER A 237 -10.62 1.27 21.41
N PHE A 238 -10.89 0.52 20.33
CA PHE A 238 -11.90 -0.52 20.31
C PHE A 238 -11.49 -1.73 19.46
N GLY A 239 -11.71 -2.93 20.01
CA GLY A 239 -11.75 -4.17 19.23
C GLY A 239 -13.16 -4.40 18.66
N ARG A 240 -14.14 -4.59 19.56
CA ARG A 240 -15.57 -4.57 19.20
C ARG A 240 -16.23 -3.33 19.81
N MET A 241 -17.12 -2.69 19.07
CA MET A 241 -17.93 -1.57 19.57
C MET A 241 -19.09 -2.05 20.46
N ASN A 242 -18.77 -2.71 21.57
CA ASN A 242 -19.74 -3.24 22.54
C ASN A 242 -19.76 -2.45 23.86
N GLY A 243 -19.26 -1.21 23.84
CA GLY A 243 -19.17 -0.33 25.01
C GLY A 243 -17.95 -0.60 25.92
N VAL A 244 -17.06 -1.51 25.54
CA VAL A 244 -15.81 -1.79 26.26
C VAL A 244 -14.64 -1.30 25.42
N ASN A 245 -13.82 -0.40 25.98
CA ASN A 245 -12.60 0.05 25.33
C ASN A 245 -11.58 -1.09 25.31
N ASP A 246 -10.86 -1.22 24.21
CA ASP A 246 -9.81 -2.21 23.99
C ASP A 246 -8.68 -1.55 23.20
N TYR A 247 -7.54 -1.38 23.86
CA TYR A 247 -6.39 -0.64 23.33
C TYR A 247 -5.29 -1.57 22.80
N GLN A 248 -5.58 -2.85 22.59
CA GLN A 248 -4.60 -3.79 22.06
C GLN A 248 -4.03 -3.36 20.70
N ASP A 249 -4.79 -2.58 19.93
CA ASP A 249 -4.40 -2.11 18.60
C ASP A 249 -3.93 -0.64 18.57
N HIS A 250 -3.43 -0.14 19.69
CA HIS A 250 -2.99 1.27 19.83
C HIS A 250 -1.90 1.69 18.81
N ASP A 251 -1.09 0.75 18.32
CA ASP A 251 -0.03 1.00 17.34
C ASP A 251 -0.51 0.98 15.88
N ALA A 252 -1.80 0.74 15.61
CA ALA A 252 -2.37 0.88 14.28
C ALA A 252 -2.14 2.31 13.75
N VAL A 253 -1.86 2.44 12.46
CA VAL A 253 -1.56 3.74 11.83
C VAL A 253 -2.43 4.04 10.62
N GLY A 254 -3.05 3.01 10.05
CA GLY A 254 -3.94 3.13 8.90
C GLY A 254 -4.68 1.83 8.60
N THR A 255 -4.97 1.59 7.33
CA THR A 255 -5.77 0.43 6.90
C THR A 255 -5.45 0.01 5.48
N ASN A 256 -5.78 -1.23 5.15
CA ASN A 256 -5.66 -1.73 3.79
C ASN A 256 -6.66 -1.04 2.83
N PRO A 257 -6.53 -1.20 1.49
CA PRO A 257 -7.35 -0.48 0.52
C PRO A 257 -8.87 -0.61 0.64
N CYS A 258 -9.36 -1.71 1.20
CA CYS A 258 -10.80 -1.95 1.40
C CYS A 258 -11.30 -1.49 2.78
N ALA A 259 -10.41 -0.95 3.62
CA ALA A 259 -10.70 -0.37 4.94
C ALA A 259 -11.32 -1.31 5.99
N GLU A 260 -11.23 -2.63 5.81
CA GLU A 260 -11.79 -3.65 6.72
C GLU A 260 -10.80 -4.13 7.78
N GLN A 261 -9.49 -3.92 7.57
CA GLN A 261 -8.47 -4.34 8.52
C GLN A 261 -7.58 -3.15 8.92
N PRO A 262 -7.57 -2.76 10.20
CA PRO A 262 -6.59 -1.81 10.70
C PRO A 262 -5.20 -2.45 10.66
N LEU A 263 -4.20 -1.65 10.30
CA LEU A 263 -2.84 -2.12 10.10
C LEU A 263 -1.83 -1.17 10.73
N HIS A 264 -0.79 -1.78 11.28
CA HIS A 264 0.44 -1.13 11.71
C HIS A 264 1.30 -0.77 10.49
N HIS A 265 2.35 0.02 10.69
CA HIS A 265 3.28 0.38 9.62
C HIS A 265 3.96 -0.90 9.06
N LYS A 266 3.84 -1.11 7.75
CA LYS A 266 4.31 -2.29 7.00
C LYS A 266 3.69 -3.62 7.42
N GLU A 267 2.49 -3.60 8.02
CA GLU A 267 1.72 -4.82 8.29
C GLU A 267 0.93 -5.26 7.05
N LEU A 268 0.76 -6.58 6.91
CA LEU A 268 0.02 -7.21 5.81
C LEU A 268 -1.28 -7.84 6.31
N CYS A 269 -2.28 -7.87 5.44
CA CYS A 269 -3.62 -8.34 5.72
C CYS A 269 -3.78 -9.83 5.39
N THR A 270 -3.95 -10.66 6.43
CA THR A 270 -4.25 -12.10 6.32
C THR A 270 -5.75 -12.35 6.52
N LEU A 271 -6.48 -12.58 5.42
CA LEU A 271 -7.93 -12.78 5.43
C LEU A 271 -8.33 -14.24 5.20
N VAL A 272 -9.47 -14.60 5.77
CA VAL A 272 -10.23 -15.82 5.44
C VAL A 272 -11.71 -15.47 5.48
N GLU A 273 -12.53 -16.07 4.62
CA GLU A 273 -13.94 -15.75 4.51
C GLU A 273 -14.83 -16.98 4.75
N VAL A 274 -15.92 -16.77 5.46
CA VAL A 274 -17.00 -17.75 5.65
C VAL A 274 -18.28 -17.22 5.05
N PHE A 275 -18.88 -17.99 4.15
CA PHE A 275 -20.17 -17.65 3.55
C PHE A 275 -21.32 -18.13 4.43
N LEU A 276 -21.96 -17.19 5.13
CA LEU A 276 -22.99 -17.48 6.13
C LEU A 276 -24.22 -18.25 5.60
N PRO A 277 -24.75 -17.99 4.39
CA PRO A 277 -25.93 -18.69 3.87
C PRO A 277 -25.76 -20.21 3.69
N ARG A 278 -24.53 -20.72 3.70
CA ARG A 278 -24.26 -22.18 3.65
C ARG A 278 -24.16 -22.84 5.02
N ILE A 279 -24.33 -22.09 6.10
CA ILE A 279 -24.25 -22.60 7.46
C ILE A 279 -25.66 -23.04 7.90
N GLU A 280 -25.84 -24.33 8.15
CA GLU A 280 -27.13 -24.91 8.50
C GLU A 280 -27.51 -24.64 9.96
N ASN A 281 -26.51 -24.60 10.85
CA ASN A 281 -26.75 -24.44 12.28
C ASN A 281 -25.53 -23.88 13.04
N LYS A 282 -25.76 -23.47 14.29
CA LYS A 282 -24.74 -22.89 15.16
C LYS A 282 -23.56 -23.83 15.46
N GLN A 283 -23.78 -25.15 15.45
CA GLN A 283 -22.70 -26.10 15.70
C GLN A 283 -21.75 -26.20 14.50
N GLU A 284 -22.30 -26.24 13.29
CA GLU A 284 -21.53 -26.13 12.05
C GLU A 284 -20.77 -24.81 12.00
N PHE A 285 -21.42 -23.68 12.30
CA PHE A 285 -20.78 -22.37 12.32
C PHE A 285 -19.50 -22.38 13.19
N ARG A 286 -19.59 -22.90 14.41
CA ARG A 286 -18.44 -23.01 15.33
C ARG A 286 -17.33 -23.90 14.76
N ASN A 287 -17.67 -24.98 14.06
CA ASN A 287 -16.68 -25.87 13.46
C ASN A 287 -15.97 -25.18 12.29
N VAL A 288 -16.72 -24.51 11.41
CA VAL A 288 -16.18 -23.75 10.28
C VAL A 288 -15.27 -22.62 10.77
N LEU A 289 -15.69 -21.84 11.78
CA LEU A 289 -14.86 -20.80 12.37
C LEU A 289 -13.53 -21.34 12.94
N LYS A 290 -13.55 -22.52 13.58
CA LYS A 290 -12.32 -23.16 14.08
C LYS A 290 -11.36 -23.52 12.94
N VAL A 291 -11.89 -24.03 11.81
CA VAL A 291 -11.05 -24.37 10.65
C VAL A 291 -10.52 -23.10 9.99
N ALA A 292 -11.36 -22.08 9.79
CA ALA A 292 -10.97 -20.79 9.23
C ALA A 292 -9.88 -20.11 10.09
N PHE A 293 -10.03 -20.10 11.41
CA PHE A 293 -9.01 -19.62 12.34
C PHE A 293 -7.67 -20.34 12.15
N ARG A 294 -7.68 -21.68 12.13
CA ARG A 294 -6.45 -22.48 11.98
C ARG A 294 -5.80 -22.25 10.62
N TYR A 295 -6.59 -22.13 9.57
CA TYR A 295 -6.11 -21.80 8.23
C TYR A 295 -5.40 -20.45 8.21
N ALA A 296 -6.08 -19.38 8.66
CA ALA A 296 -5.50 -18.04 8.66
C ALA A 296 -4.25 -17.97 9.54
N LYS A 297 -4.27 -18.56 10.74
CA LYS A 297 -3.07 -18.64 11.60
C LYS A 297 -1.93 -19.43 10.96
N SER A 298 -2.21 -20.44 10.14
CA SER A 298 -1.14 -21.16 9.44
C SER A 298 -0.45 -20.27 8.40
N VAL A 299 -1.18 -19.33 7.79
CA VAL A 299 -0.58 -18.31 6.92
C VAL A 299 0.34 -17.39 7.72
N THR A 300 -0.07 -16.94 8.91
CA THR A 300 0.76 -16.03 9.73
C THR A 300 2.07 -16.69 10.19
N LEU A 301 2.13 -18.01 10.35
CA LEU A 301 3.38 -18.72 10.65
C LEU A 301 4.43 -18.61 9.53
N ALA A 302 4.00 -18.39 8.28
CA ALA A 302 4.93 -18.19 7.17
C ALA A 302 5.64 -16.81 7.25
N SER A 303 5.15 -15.89 8.09
CA SER A 303 5.68 -14.53 8.21
C SER A 303 7.16 -14.48 8.62
N GLN A 304 7.67 -15.52 9.28
CA GLN A 304 9.10 -15.69 9.59
C GLN A 304 10.02 -15.62 8.35
N TRP A 305 9.47 -15.86 7.15
CA TRP A 305 10.19 -15.80 5.87
C TRP A 305 10.01 -14.48 5.12
N ILE A 306 9.19 -13.55 5.62
CA ILE A 306 9.05 -12.22 5.01
C ILE A 306 10.42 -11.56 4.96
N THR A 307 10.77 -10.99 3.81
CA THR A 307 12.12 -10.46 3.56
C THR A 307 12.37 -9.15 4.31
N ASP A 308 11.42 -8.22 4.25
CA ASP A 308 11.47 -6.95 4.95
C ASP A 308 11.42 -7.16 6.48
N PRO A 309 12.43 -6.68 7.24
CA PRO A 309 12.52 -6.96 8.68
C PRO A 309 11.42 -6.29 9.50
N VAL A 310 10.94 -5.10 9.10
CA VAL A 310 9.88 -4.37 9.80
C VAL A 310 8.55 -5.13 9.65
N SER A 311 8.21 -5.48 8.40
CA SER A 311 7.05 -6.30 8.07
C SER A 311 7.10 -7.65 8.78
N ARG A 312 8.26 -8.31 8.80
CA ARG A 312 8.44 -9.59 9.48
C ARG A 312 8.19 -9.45 10.99
N ALA A 313 8.73 -8.42 11.63
CA ALA A 313 8.56 -8.21 13.07
C ALA A 313 7.09 -8.01 13.42
N VAL A 314 6.41 -7.07 12.76
CA VAL A 314 5.01 -6.75 13.06
C VAL A 314 4.05 -7.91 12.76
N MET A 315 4.31 -8.65 11.66
CA MET A 315 3.51 -9.83 11.31
C MET A 315 3.68 -10.98 12.29
N LEU A 316 4.87 -11.16 12.88
CA LEU A 316 5.12 -12.17 13.90
C LEU A 316 4.50 -11.78 15.25
N GLU A 317 4.65 -10.50 15.63
CA GLU A 317 4.10 -9.94 16.87
C GLU A 317 2.58 -10.00 16.89
N ASN A 318 1.92 -9.37 15.93
CA ASN A 318 0.46 -9.29 15.91
C ASN A 318 -0.16 -10.63 15.52
N SER A 319 0.47 -11.35 14.58
CA SER A 319 -0.08 -12.56 13.97
C SER A 319 -1.56 -12.36 13.58
N ARG A 320 -1.90 -11.16 13.10
CA ARG A 320 -3.28 -10.70 12.90
C ARG A 320 -3.98 -11.57 11.84
N ILE A 321 -5.26 -11.85 12.07
CA ILE A 321 -6.12 -12.50 11.08
C ILE A 321 -7.44 -11.71 10.98
N GLY A 322 -7.96 -11.58 9.75
CA GLY A 322 -9.31 -11.10 9.49
C GLY A 322 -10.19 -12.27 9.08
N LEU A 323 -11.01 -12.77 10.00
CA LEU A 323 -12.04 -13.76 9.69
C LEU A 323 -13.31 -13.02 9.26
N SER A 324 -13.50 -12.91 7.96
CA SER A 324 -14.64 -12.26 7.33
C SER A 324 -15.86 -13.18 7.28
N LEU A 325 -17.05 -12.56 7.35
CA LEU A 325 -18.33 -13.19 7.09
C LEU A 325 -18.96 -12.51 5.87
N THR A 326 -19.34 -13.29 4.86
CA THR A 326 -20.07 -12.77 3.69
C THR A 326 -21.45 -13.41 3.59
N GLY A 327 -22.34 -12.80 2.80
CA GLY A 327 -23.74 -13.21 2.70
C GLY A 327 -24.58 -12.87 3.95
N VAL A 328 -24.18 -11.87 4.73
CA VAL A 328 -24.89 -11.47 5.96
C VAL A 328 -26.34 -11.06 5.66
N ALA A 329 -26.56 -10.25 4.62
CA ALA A 329 -27.91 -9.80 4.25
C ALA A 329 -28.83 -10.97 3.84
N GLU A 330 -28.33 -11.88 3.01
CA GLU A 330 -29.06 -13.10 2.60
C GLU A 330 -29.36 -14.01 3.80
N PHE A 331 -28.40 -14.16 4.71
CA PHE A 331 -28.59 -14.93 5.94
C PHE A 331 -29.71 -14.35 6.81
N VAL A 332 -29.72 -13.03 7.00
CA VAL A 332 -30.76 -12.31 7.77
C VAL A 332 -32.11 -12.36 7.07
N ASP A 333 -32.17 -12.24 5.75
CA ASP A 333 -33.42 -12.35 4.99
C ASP A 333 -34.06 -13.74 5.13
N THR A 334 -33.21 -14.78 5.13
CA THR A 334 -33.66 -16.18 5.25
C THR A 334 -34.09 -16.56 6.68
N HIS A 335 -33.40 -16.05 7.71
CA HIS A 335 -33.55 -16.52 9.10
C HIS A 335 -34.15 -15.49 10.07
N GLY A 336 -34.27 -14.23 9.69
CA GLY A 336 -34.60 -13.12 10.59
C GLY A 336 -33.41 -12.63 11.42
N LEU A 337 -33.66 -11.61 12.25
CA LEU A 337 -32.72 -11.03 13.22
C LEU A 337 -32.82 -11.68 14.60
#